data_AF-A0A929YVG0-F1
#
_entry.id   AF-A0A929YVG0-F1
#
_cell.length_a   1.000
_cell.length_b   1.000
_cell.length_c   1.000
_cell.angle_alpha   90.00
_cell.angle_beta   90.00
_cell.angle_gamma   90.00
#
_symmetry.space_group_name_H-M   'P 1'
#
loop_
_entity.id
_entity.type
_entity.pdbx_description
1 polymer ?
#
loop_
_entity_poly.entity_id
_entity_poly.type
_entity_poly.pdbx_seq_one_letter_code
_entity_poly.pdbx_strand_id
1 'polypeptide(L)'
;FKVIGCFFGLVLTYLAGLAVKSASIRLSEGTIVLLLVLANIVNFVKYLTNAIGVLLARRIIPSNHTLFVISKNAANYGDLFIFLTMLVCVFSLILLFLKSLHVNAPWTHPAEHRKIRARWRNNRRWCVTGIVVFFLVLMNMTTISAYANREVELSPIEKVKIQDDALYIPFDQVNDGHLHRFGYTTDDGITLRMIVIQKPNSSAYGVGMDCCDICGETGYYEKEGQVICNRCDVVMNINTIGFKGGCNPKIVDYHIKDGHIIVPIQSMLQYKDDFKNVRTDVTTQQ
;
A
#
# COMPACT_ATOMS: atom_id res chain seq x y z
N PHE A 1 14.77 3.92 7.30
CA PHE A 1 14.01 2.74 6.82
C PHE A 1 14.03 2.55 5.30
N LYS A 2 13.69 3.55 4.46
CA LYS A 2 13.65 3.38 2.98
C LYS A 2 14.96 2.89 2.33
N VAL A 3 16.12 3.34 2.83
CA VAL A 3 17.45 2.92 2.31
C VAL A 3 17.75 1.45 2.58
N ILE A 4 17.39 0.94 3.77
CA ILE A 4 17.60 -0.46 4.16
C ILE A 4 16.78 -1.39 3.26
N GLY A 5 15.51 -1.05 3.01
CA GLY A 5 14.66 -1.81 2.10
C GLY A 5 15.18 -1.85 0.67
N CYS A 6 15.69 -0.72 0.16
CA CYS A 6 16.33 -0.65 -1.16
C CYS A 6 17.56 -1.57 -1.25
N PHE A 7 18.45 -1.49 -0.26
CA PHE A 7 19.65 -2.32 -0.22
C PHE A 7 19.31 -3.81 -0.12
N PHE A 8 18.33 -4.17 0.71
CA PHE A 8 17.85 -5.54 0.83
C PHE A 8 17.29 -6.07 -0.51
N GLY A 9 16.48 -5.26 -1.21
CA GLY A 9 15.95 -5.61 -2.53
C GLY A 9 17.04 -5.82 -3.59
N LEU A 10 18.08 -4.98 -3.60
CA LEU A 10 19.24 -5.15 -4.49
C LEU A 10 20.00 -6.44 -4.22
N VAL A 11 20.22 -6.77 -2.94
CA VAL A 11 20.87 -8.03 -2.53
C VAL A 11 20.04 -9.23 -2.98
N LEU A 12 18.72 -9.23 -2.76
CA LEU A 12 17.85 -10.33 -3.21
C LEU A 12 17.86 -10.48 -4.73
N THR A 13 17.84 -9.37 -5.48
CA THR A 13 17.89 -9.39 -6.94
C THR A 13 19.21 -9.95 -7.45
N TYR A 14 20.33 -9.55 -6.84
CA TYR A 14 21.65 -10.08 -7.17
C TYR A 14 21.75 -11.58 -6.90
N LEU A 15 21.28 -12.05 -5.74
CA LEU A 15 21.27 -13.47 -5.39
C LEU A 15 20.36 -14.30 -6.31
N ALA A 16 19.18 -13.78 -6.67
CA ALA A 16 18.29 -14.39 -7.64
C ALA A 16 18.97 -14.54 -9.01
N GLY A 17 19.64 -13.48 -9.49
CA GLY A 17 20.40 -13.50 -10.74
C GLY A 17 21.52 -14.54 -10.73
N LEU A 18 22.28 -14.64 -9.64
CA LEU A 18 23.30 -15.67 -9.48
C LEU A 18 22.73 -17.09 -9.47
N ALA A 19 21.60 -17.30 -8.79
CA ALA A 19 20.92 -18.60 -8.73
C ALA A 19 20.41 -19.02 -10.11
N VAL A 20 19.74 -18.12 -10.83
CA VAL A 20 19.25 -18.36 -12.20
C VAL A 20 20.42 -18.61 -13.14
N LYS A 21 21.47 -17.77 -13.13
CA LYS A 21 22.68 -17.98 -13.96
C LYS A 21 23.30 -19.36 -13.70
N SER A 22 23.44 -19.73 -12.42
CA SER A 22 23.99 -21.03 -12.02
C SER A 22 23.13 -22.20 -12.51
N ALA A 23 21.81 -21.99 -12.61
CA ALA A 23 20.87 -22.95 -13.17
C ALA A 23 20.90 -23.03 -14.70
N SER A 24 20.86 -21.87 -15.37
CA SER A 24 20.83 -21.76 -16.82
C SER A 24 22.04 -22.40 -17.48
N ILE A 25 23.25 -22.25 -16.94
CA ILE A 25 24.47 -22.87 -17.54
C ILE A 25 24.40 -24.41 -17.63
N ARG A 26 23.42 -25.06 -16.98
CA ARG A 26 23.36 -26.53 -16.79
C ARG A 26 22.11 -27.19 -17.36
N LEU A 27 21.15 -26.38 -17.79
CA LEU A 27 20.02 -26.85 -18.59
C LEU A 27 20.45 -27.02 -20.04
N SER A 28 19.66 -27.75 -20.84
CA SER A 28 19.90 -27.83 -22.28
C SER A 28 19.61 -26.47 -22.92
N GLU A 29 20.31 -26.16 -24.00
CA GLU A 29 20.16 -24.91 -24.73
C GLU A 29 18.70 -24.65 -25.14
N GLY A 30 18.02 -25.66 -25.70
CA GLY A 30 16.60 -25.54 -26.07
C GLY A 30 15.67 -25.21 -24.90
N THR A 31 15.92 -25.77 -23.71
CA THR A 31 15.12 -25.44 -22.52
C THR A 31 15.38 -24.01 -22.05
N ILE A 32 16.62 -23.54 -22.08
CA ILE A 32 16.96 -22.16 -21.70
C ILE A 32 16.31 -21.18 -22.66
N VAL A 33 16.43 -21.42 -23.97
CA VAL A 33 15.82 -20.57 -25.01
C VAL A 33 14.31 -20.52 -24.83
N LEU A 34 13.65 -21.67 -24.62
CA LEU A 34 12.21 -21.72 -24.36
C LEU A 34 11.81 -20.87 -23.14
N LEU A 35 12.49 -21.04 -22.00
CA LEU A 35 12.18 -20.30 -20.78
C LEU A 35 12.43 -18.80 -20.93
N LEU A 36 13.50 -18.41 -21.62
CA LEU A 36 13.78 -17.01 -21.93
C LEU A 36 12.71 -16.42 -22.85
N VAL A 37 12.28 -17.14 -23.88
CA VAL A 37 11.20 -16.70 -24.77
C VAL A 37 9.90 -16.51 -23.98
N LEU A 38 9.53 -17.47 -23.13
CA LEU A 38 8.34 -17.36 -22.29
C LEU A 38 8.40 -16.14 -21.36
N ALA A 39 9.53 -15.92 -20.67
CA ALA A 39 9.72 -14.76 -19.81
C ALA A 39 9.66 -13.43 -20.59
N ASN A 40 10.23 -13.39 -21.80
CA ASN A 40 10.20 -12.19 -22.66
C ASN A 40 8.81 -11.92 -23.23
N ILE A 41 8.02 -12.94 -23.57
CA ILE A 41 6.63 -12.76 -24.01
C ILE A 41 5.80 -12.10 -22.91
N VAL A 42 5.91 -12.59 -21.66
CA VAL A 42 5.21 -11.99 -20.51
C VAL A 42 5.61 -10.52 -20.34
N ASN A 43 6.92 -10.22 -20.37
CA ASN A 43 7.42 -8.85 -20.24
C ASN A 43 6.98 -7.97 -21.41
N PHE A 44 7.01 -8.49 -22.63
CA PHE A 44 6.57 -7.77 -23.84
C PHE A 44 5.12 -7.34 -23.71
N VAL A 45 4.22 -8.26 -23.31
CA VAL A 45 2.80 -7.93 -23.10
C VAL A 45 2.62 -6.86 -22.02
N LYS A 46 3.36 -6.96 -20.90
CA LYS A 46 3.34 -5.95 -19.84
C LYS A 46 3.76 -4.57 -20.36
N TYR A 47 4.90 -4.48 -21.05
CA TYR A 47 5.41 -3.21 -21.52
C TYR A 47 4.58 -2.63 -22.66
N LEU A 48 4.05 -3.48 -23.55
CA LEU A 48 3.15 -3.06 -24.62
C LEU A 48 1.87 -2.44 -24.05
N THR A 49 1.22 -3.11 -23.10
CA THR A 49 -0.01 -2.60 -22.48
C THR A 49 0.23 -1.33 -21.67
N ASN A 50 1.36 -1.22 -20.96
CA ASN A 50 1.77 0.03 -20.32
C ASN A 50 2.00 1.17 -21.32
N ALA A 51 2.66 0.90 -22.44
CA ALA A 51 2.88 1.88 -23.49
C ALA A 51 1.55 2.38 -24.07
N ILE A 52 0.61 1.48 -24.37
CA ILE A 52 -0.75 1.84 -24.81
C ILE A 52 -1.44 2.72 -23.76
N GLY A 53 -1.36 2.36 -22.48
CA GLY A 53 -1.94 3.15 -21.39
C GLY A 53 -1.39 4.58 -21.33
N VAL A 54 -0.08 4.75 -21.48
CA VAL A 54 0.57 6.08 -21.53
C VAL A 54 0.12 6.87 -22.76
N LEU A 55 0.05 6.24 -23.94
CA LEU A 55 -0.38 6.90 -25.17
C LEU A 55 -1.85 7.35 -25.10
N LEU A 56 -2.72 6.55 -24.47
CA LEU A 56 -4.13 6.91 -24.22
C LEU A 56 -4.22 8.09 -23.24
N ALA A 57 -3.49 8.03 -22.11
CA ALA A 57 -3.49 9.08 -21.10
C ALA A 57 -2.98 10.42 -21.66
N ARG A 58 -2.00 10.39 -22.56
CA ARG A 58 -1.48 11.56 -23.28
C ARG A 58 -2.32 11.98 -24.49
N ARG A 59 -3.40 11.27 -24.81
CA ARG A 59 -4.28 11.49 -25.97
C ARG A 59 -3.54 11.48 -27.31
N ILE A 60 -2.46 10.72 -27.41
CA ILE A 60 -1.70 10.55 -28.66
C ILE A 60 -2.44 9.60 -29.61
N ILE A 61 -3.13 8.60 -29.06
CA ILE A 61 -3.99 7.67 -29.80
C ILE A 61 -5.46 7.87 -29.41
N PRO A 62 -6.42 7.66 -30.33
CA PRO A 62 -7.83 7.79 -30.02
C PRO A 62 -8.25 6.72 -29.01
N SER A 63 -9.08 7.14 -28.04
CA SER A 63 -9.64 6.22 -27.06
C SER A 63 -10.68 5.32 -27.71
N ASN A 64 -10.50 4.00 -27.58
CA ASN A 64 -11.49 2.99 -27.94
C ASN A 64 -11.77 2.15 -26.69
N HIS A 65 -13.02 1.74 -26.49
CA HIS A 65 -13.44 0.89 -25.37
C HIS A 65 -12.51 -0.32 -25.18
N THR A 66 -12.11 -1.00 -26.25
CA THR A 66 -11.20 -2.16 -26.17
C THR A 66 -9.82 -1.79 -25.64
N LEU A 67 -9.21 -0.72 -26.17
CA LEU A 67 -7.89 -0.25 -25.73
C LEU A 67 -7.93 0.24 -24.28
N PHE A 68 -9.03 0.88 -23.88
CA PHE A 68 -9.28 1.29 -22.51
C PHE A 68 -9.37 0.09 -21.56
N VAL A 69 -10.16 -0.94 -21.91
CA VAL A 69 -10.31 -2.15 -21.08
C VAL A 69 -8.99 -2.89 -20.94
N ILE A 70 -8.23 -3.06 -22.03
CA ILE A 70 -6.91 -3.70 -22.00
C ILE A 70 -5.98 -2.92 -21.07
N SER A 71 -5.88 -1.60 -21.24
CA SER A 71 -4.98 -0.76 -20.45
C SER A 71 -5.37 -0.73 -18.97
N LYS A 72 -6.68 -0.63 -18.68
CA LYS A 72 -7.22 -0.69 -17.31
C LYS A 72 -6.88 -2.02 -16.64
N ASN A 73 -7.15 -3.14 -17.31
CA ASN A 73 -6.88 -4.46 -16.74
C ASN A 73 -5.39 -4.70 -16.56
N ALA A 74 -4.56 -4.31 -17.53
CA ALA A 74 -3.11 -4.43 -17.41
C ALA A 74 -2.55 -3.59 -16.25
N ALA A 75 -3.07 -2.38 -16.02
CA ALA A 75 -2.70 -1.54 -14.88
C ALA A 75 -3.14 -2.18 -13.55
N ASN A 76 -4.39 -2.64 -13.45
CA ASN A 76 -4.92 -3.24 -12.23
C ASN A 76 -4.21 -4.56 -11.85
N TYR A 77 -3.79 -5.35 -12.83
CA TYR A 77 -3.09 -6.62 -12.63
C TYR A 77 -1.59 -6.52 -12.96
N GLY A 78 -0.98 -5.35 -12.84
CA GLY A 78 0.43 -5.12 -13.20
C GLY A 78 1.41 -6.06 -12.47
N ASP A 79 1.09 -6.40 -11.23
CA ASP A 79 1.90 -7.32 -10.40
C ASP A 79 1.84 -8.77 -10.86
N LEU A 80 0.72 -9.19 -11.49
CA LEU A 80 0.57 -10.55 -12.03
C LEU A 80 1.66 -10.87 -13.04
N PHE A 81 2.01 -9.91 -13.90
CA PHE A 81 3.09 -10.08 -14.88
C PHE A 81 4.45 -10.33 -14.21
N ILE A 82 4.72 -9.66 -13.08
CA ILE A 82 5.96 -9.86 -12.31
C ILE A 82 5.98 -11.28 -11.73
N PHE A 83 4.88 -11.72 -11.13
CA PHE A 83 4.76 -13.07 -10.60
C PHE A 83 4.90 -14.14 -11.69
N LEU A 84 4.30 -13.95 -12.86
CA LEU A 84 4.45 -14.86 -14.00
C LEU A 84 5.91 -14.97 -14.46
N THR A 85 6.63 -13.86 -14.58
CA THR A 85 8.07 -13.89 -14.90
C THR A 85 8.87 -14.60 -13.81
N MET A 86 8.58 -14.34 -12.54
CA MET A 86 9.24 -15.03 -11.42
C MET A 86 8.96 -16.54 -11.43
N LEU A 87 7.74 -16.97 -11.76
CA LEU A 87 7.38 -18.38 -11.87
C LEU A 87 8.21 -19.09 -12.95
N VAL A 88 8.45 -18.45 -14.10
CA VAL A 88 9.35 -19.00 -15.14
C VAL A 88 10.77 -19.18 -14.60
N CYS A 89 11.28 -18.19 -13.86
CA CYS A 89 12.60 -18.29 -13.22
C CYS A 89 12.65 -19.43 -12.19
N VAL A 90 11.66 -19.54 -11.31
CA VAL A 90 11.58 -20.61 -10.30
C VAL A 90 11.44 -21.98 -10.95
N PHE A 91 10.64 -22.09 -12.01
CA PHE A 91 10.49 -23.33 -12.76
C PHE A 91 11.83 -23.81 -13.33
N SER A 92 12.68 -22.90 -13.82
CA SER A 92 14.05 -23.25 -14.24
C SER A 92 14.89 -23.85 -13.10
N LEU A 93 14.74 -23.34 -11.87
CA LEU A 93 15.43 -23.84 -10.68
C LEU A 93 14.90 -25.23 -10.28
N ILE A 94 13.59 -25.44 -10.36
CA ILE A 94 12.95 -26.74 -10.07
C ILE A 94 13.40 -27.79 -11.07
N LEU A 95 13.39 -27.49 -12.37
CA LEU A 95 13.86 -28.41 -13.41
C LEU A 95 15.30 -28.84 -13.16
N LEU A 96 16.19 -27.90 -12.83
CA LEU A 96 17.57 -28.23 -12.50
C LEU A 96 17.66 -29.07 -11.22
N PHE A 97 16.87 -28.74 -10.19
CA PHE A 97 16.84 -29.47 -8.94
C PHE A 97 16.44 -30.94 -9.17
N LEU A 98 15.37 -31.20 -9.94
CA LEU A 98 14.95 -32.56 -10.28
C LEU A 98 16.01 -33.31 -11.10
N LYS A 99 16.63 -32.65 -12.07
CA LYS A 99 17.75 -33.22 -12.84
C LYS A 99 18.95 -33.55 -11.97
N SER A 100 19.20 -32.75 -10.93
CA SER A 100 20.30 -32.98 -9.98
C SER A 100 20.12 -34.20 -9.07
N LEU A 101 18.89 -34.74 -8.97
CA LEU A 101 18.61 -35.98 -8.23
C LEU A 101 19.01 -37.22 -9.04
N HIS A 102 18.96 -37.16 -10.37
CA HIS A 102 19.17 -38.30 -11.27
C HIS A 102 20.47 -38.17 -12.10
N VAL A 103 21.59 -37.93 -11.43
CA VAL A 103 22.87 -37.70 -12.10
C VAL A 103 23.57 -39.02 -12.43
N ASN A 104 23.47 -39.44 -13.70
CA ASN A 104 24.19 -40.60 -14.24
C ASN A 104 25.26 -40.12 -15.23
N ALA A 105 26.32 -39.49 -14.73
CA ALA A 105 27.46 -39.09 -15.54
C ALA A 105 28.52 -40.20 -15.55
N PRO A 106 29.01 -40.63 -16.74
CA PRO A 106 30.12 -41.59 -16.80
C PRO A 106 31.38 -40.97 -16.17
N TRP A 107 32.17 -41.80 -15.48
CA TRP A 107 33.40 -41.39 -14.81
C TRP A 107 34.46 -42.47 -14.99
N THR A 108 35.72 -42.08 -15.12
CA THR A 108 36.86 -43.01 -15.31
C THR A 108 37.70 -43.15 -14.05
N HIS A 109 37.86 -42.05 -13.29
CA HIS A 109 38.67 -42.01 -12.07
C HIS A 109 37.87 -41.57 -10.82
N PRO A 110 38.22 -42.05 -9.61
CA PRO A 110 37.55 -41.65 -8.37
C PRO A 110 37.59 -40.14 -8.09
N ALA A 111 38.64 -39.44 -8.54
CA ALA A 111 38.75 -37.99 -8.42
C ALA A 111 37.69 -37.25 -9.25
N GLU A 112 37.39 -37.73 -10.46
CA GLU A 112 36.36 -37.17 -11.32
C GLU A 112 34.96 -37.36 -10.72
N HIS A 113 34.69 -38.55 -10.17
CA HIS A 113 33.43 -38.83 -9.48
C HIS A 113 33.20 -37.87 -8.30
N ARG A 114 34.24 -37.59 -7.49
CA ARG A 114 34.17 -36.60 -6.41
C ARG A 114 33.88 -35.19 -6.94
N LYS A 115 34.51 -34.77 -8.04
CA LYS A 115 34.29 -33.46 -8.68
C LYS A 115 32.86 -33.31 -9.21
N ILE A 116 32.31 -34.36 -9.83
CA ILE A 116 30.91 -34.40 -10.31
C ILE A 116 29.94 -34.27 -9.14
N ARG A 117 30.12 -35.05 -8.08
CA ARG A 117 29.25 -34.98 -6.88
C ARG A 117 29.30 -33.61 -6.20
N ALA A 118 30.49 -33.01 -6.06
CA ALA A 118 30.65 -31.68 -5.48
C ALA A 118 29.92 -30.62 -6.30
N ARG A 119 30.04 -30.69 -7.63
CA ARG A 119 29.36 -29.79 -8.56
C ARG A 119 27.84 -29.85 -8.42
N TRP A 120 27.25 -31.05 -8.43
CA TRP A 120 25.79 -31.20 -8.30
C TRP A 120 25.26 -30.85 -6.91
N ARG A 121 26.08 -30.98 -5.86
CA ARG A 121 25.77 -30.46 -4.53
C ARG A 121 25.72 -28.92 -4.54
N ASN A 122 26.68 -28.27 -5.18
CA ASN A 122 26.68 -26.81 -5.32
C ASN A 122 25.47 -26.33 -6.13
N ASN A 123 25.11 -27.01 -7.22
CA ASN A 123 23.92 -26.69 -7.99
C ASN A 123 22.63 -26.78 -7.16
N ARG A 124 22.46 -27.85 -6.38
CA ARG A 124 21.31 -27.97 -5.48
C ARG A 124 21.23 -26.82 -4.48
N ARG A 125 22.37 -26.40 -3.92
CA ARG A 125 22.44 -25.24 -3.03
C ARG A 125 21.97 -23.97 -3.74
N TRP A 126 22.43 -23.72 -4.97
CA TRP A 126 21.96 -22.57 -5.75
C TRP A 126 20.47 -22.63 -6.11
N CYS A 127 19.93 -23.79 -6.45
CA CYS A 127 18.49 -23.97 -6.64
C CYS A 127 17.71 -23.64 -5.36
N VAL A 128 18.14 -24.17 -4.22
CA VAL A 128 17.52 -23.90 -2.91
C VAL A 128 17.62 -22.42 -2.56
N THR A 129 18.79 -21.80 -2.73
CA THR A 129 18.98 -20.35 -2.53
C THR A 129 18.01 -19.54 -3.38
N GLY A 130 17.88 -19.85 -4.67
CA GLY A 130 16.96 -19.14 -5.56
C GLY A 130 15.48 -19.31 -5.17
N ILE A 131 15.09 -20.51 -4.72
CA ILE A 131 13.73 -20.77 -4.21
C ILE A 131 13.47 -19.98 -2.92
N VAL A 132 14.42 -19.97 -1.98
CA VAL A 132 14.32 -19.18 -0.74
C VAL A 132 14.21 -17.69 -1.06
N VAL A 133 15.05 -17.18 -1.96
CA VAL A 133 14.98 -15.78 -2.41
C VAL A 133 13.62 -15.45 -3.03
N PHE A 134 13.06 -16.34 -3.86
CA PHE A 134 11.71 -16.16 -4.40
C PHE A 134 10.65 -16.02 -3.30
N PHE A 135 10.68 -16.90 -2.28
CA PHE A 135 9.74 -16.80 -1.15
C PHE A 135 9.93 -15.51 -0.34
N LEU A 136 11.17 -15.06 -0.13
CA LEU A 136 11.43 -13.78 0.54
C LEU A 136 10.88 -12.60 -0.25
N VAL A 137 11.04 -12.59 -1.58
CA VAL A 137 10.48 -11.55 -2.45
C VAL A 137 8.95 -11.60 -2.45
N LEU A 138 8.35 -12.79 -2.53
CA LEU A 138 6.90 -12.97 -2.47
C LEU A 138 6.33 -12.46 -1.13
N MET A 139 6.95 -12.84 -0.01
CA MET A 139 6.57 -12.37 1.32
C MET A 139 6.69 -10.85 1.44
N ASN A 140 7.76 -10.27 0.89
CA ASN A 140 7.96 -8.82 0.89
C ASN A 140 6.88 -8.08 0.10
N MET A 141 6.58 -8.51 -1.12
CA MET A 141 5.59 -7.85 -1.98
C MET A 141 4.15 -8.04 -1.48
N THR A 142 3.86 -9.12 -0.76
CA THR A 142 2.52 -9.42 -0.24
C THR A 142 2.39 -8.99 1.22
N THR A 143 2.87 -9.80 2.15
CA THR A 143 2.64 -9.64 3.59
C THR A 143 3.29 -8.39 4.18
N ILE A 144 4.56 -8.10 3.85
CA ILE A 144 5.26 -6.94 4.42
C ILE A 144 4.68 -5.65 3.84
N SER A 145 4.40 -5.63 2.53
CA SER A 145 3.74 -4.50 1.87
C SER A 145 2.35 -4.24 2.46
N ALA A 146 1.55 -5.29 2.66
CA ALA A 146 0.22 -5.16 3.26
C ALA A 146 0.28 -4.67 4.71
N TYR A 147 1.24 -5.15 5.49
CA TYR A 147 1.46 -4.68 6.86
C TYR A 147 1.92 -3.21 6.90
N ALA A 148 2.88 -2.86 6.04
CA ALA A 148 3.46 -1.51 6.01
C ALA A 148 2.48 -0.45 5.48
N ASN A 149 1.56 -0.84 4.60
CA ASN A 149 0.54 0.04 4.01
C ASN A 149 -0.85 -0.17 4.62
N ARG A 150 -0.95 -0.75 5.83
CA ARG A 150 -2.23 -0.88 6.52
C ARG A 150 -2.80 0.51 6.75
N GLU A 151 -4.03 0.73 6.30
CA GLU A 151 -4.77 1.97 6.59
C GLU A 151 -4.95 2.09 8.11
N VAL A 152 -4.64 3.28 8.64
CA VAL A 152 -4.84 3.55 10.05
C VAL A 152 -6.35 3.71 10.27
N GLU A 153 -6.94 2.79 11.02
CA GLU A 153 -8.33 2.92 11.44
C GLU A 153 -8.47 4.16 12.32
N LEU A 154 -9.31 5.09 11.88
CA LEU A 154 -9.60 6.30 12.63
C LEU A 154 -10.39 5.95 13.91
N SER A 155 -10.18 6.71 14.99
CA SER A 155 -10.99 6.56 16.21
C SER A 155 -12.50 6.65 15.88
N PRO A 156 -13.34 5.85 16.56
CA PRO A 156 -14.77 5.83 16.27
C PRO A 156 -15.41 7.19 16.53
N ILE A 157 -16.55 7.45 15.89
CA ILE A 157 -17.37 8.63 16.20
C ILE A 157 -17.96 8.44 17.59
N GLU A 158 -17.64 9.37 18.48
CA GLU A 158 -18.15 9.38 19.84
C GLU A 158 -19.57 9.93 19.88
N LYS A 159 -20.34 9.46 20.88
CA LYS A 159 -21.71 9.90 21.07
C LYS A 159 -21.71 11.32 21.63
N VAL A 160 -22.56 12.16 21.05
CA VAL A 160 -22.76 13.54 21.47
C VAL A 160 -24.25 13.85 21.48
N LYS A 161 -24.69 14.74 22.36
CA LYS A 161 -26.07 15.23 22.35
C LYS A 161 -26.23 16.20 21.18
N ILE A 162 -27.24 15.95 20.36
CA ILE A 162 -27.66 16.86 19.30
C ILE A 162 -28.96 17.50 19.76
N GLN A 163 -28.96 18.82 19.87
CA GLN A 163 -30.11 19.63 20.27
C GLN A 163 -30.05 20.96 19.51
N ASP A 164 -31.20 21.56 19.18
CA ASP A 164 -31.28 22.90 18.58
C ASP A 164 -30.33 23.08 17.36
N ASP A 165 -30.28 22.06 16.48
CA ASP A 165 -29.40 22.01 15.31
C ASP A 165 -27.90 22.22 15.59
N ALA A 166 -27.43 21.81 16.77
CA ALA A 166 -26.02 21.84 17.15
C ALA A 166 -25.58 20.59 17.91
N LEU A 167 -24.30 20.25 17.80
CA LEU A 167 -23.63 19.24 18.61
C LEU A 167 -23.17 19.89 19.92
N TYR A 168 -23.55 19.31 21.05
CA TYR A 168 -23.15 19.74 22.40
C TYR A 168 -22.12 18.77 22.97
N ILE A 169 -20.84 19.10 22.81
CA ILE A 169 -19.71 18.29 23.26
C ILE A 169 -19.30 18.76 24.67
N PRO A 170 -19.50 17.95 25.71
CA PRO A 170 -19.18 18.37 27.07
C PRO A 170 -17.65 18.29 27.30
N PHE A 171 -17.12 19.20 28.11
CA PHE A 171 -15.68 19.31 28.35
C PHE A 171 -15.06 18.08 29.01
N ASP A 172 -15.80 17.39 29.87
CA ASP A 172 -15.37 16.15 30.52
C ASP A 172 -15.02 15.04 29.51
N GLN A 173 -15.64 15.06 28.33
CA GLN A 173 -15.36 14.11 27.26
C GLN A 173 -14.05 14.40 26.51
N VAL A 174 -13.55 15.63 26.52
CA VAL A 174 -12.43 16.07 25.64
C VAL A 174 -11.25 16.71 26.39
N ASN A 175 -11.23 16.59 27.73
CA ASN A 175 -10.25 17.21 28.62
C ASN A 175 -9.04 16.32 28.95
N ASP A 176 -8.91 15.16 28.32
CA ASP A 176 -7.83 14.20 28.58
C ASP A 176 -6.56 14.47 27.76
N GLY A 177 -6.61 15.42 26.82
CA GLY A 177 -5.50 15.75 25.92
C GLY A 177 -5.43 14.92 24.65
N HIS A 178 -6.39 14.02 24.41
CA HIS A 178 -6.43 13.13 23.26
C HIS A 178 -7.32 13.65 22.13
N LEU A 179 -7.20 13.02 20.95
CA LEU A 179 -7.98 13.32 19.77
C LEU A 179 -9.35 12.63 19.83
N HIS A 180 -10.39 13.41 20.01
CA HIS A 180 -11.78 12.97 19.96
C HIS A 180 -12.41 13.22 18.61
N ARG A 181 -13.29 12.33 18.18
CA ARG A 181 -14.01 12.46 16.92
C ARG A 181 -15.50 12.47 17.15
N PHE A 182 -16.16 13.44 16.52
CA PHE A 182 -17.61 13.56 16.51
C PHE A 182 -18.11 13.60 15.07
N GLY A 183 -19.39 13.35 14.88
CA GLY A 183 -19.96 13.39 13.54
C GLY A 183 -21.46 13.55 13.53
N TYR A 184 -21.94 13.98 12.37
CA TYR A 184 -23.34 14.16 12.05
C TYR A 184 -23.61 13.50 10.69
N THR A 185 -24.59 12.61 10.64
CA THR A 185 -25.02 12.00 9.39
C THR A 185 -26.20 12.78 8.83
N THR A 186 -26.03 13.33 7.63
CA THR A 186 -27.10 14.05 6.91
C THR A 186 -28.17 13.08 6.41
N ASP A 187 -29.36 13.59 6.07
CA ASP A 187 -30.46 12.80 5.50
C ASP A 187 -30.06 12.03 4.22
N ASP A 188 -29.10 12.58 3.45
CA ASP A 188 -28.55 11.93 2.25
C ASP A 188 -27.53 10.81 2.55
N GLY A 189 -27.36 10.43 3.82
CA GLY A 189 -26.44 9.36 4.25
C GLY A 189 -24.97 9.77 4.38
N ILE A 190 -24.60 11.02 4.10
CA ILE A 190 -23.23 11.52 4.22
C ILE A 190 -22.90 11.78 5.69
N THR A 191 -21.83 11.16 6.20
CA THR A 191 -21.35 11.39 7.57
C THR A 191 -20.27 12.45 7.59
N LEU A 192 -20.63 13.63 8.10
CA LEU A 192 -19.70 14.73 8.34
C LEU A 192 -18.98 14.49 9.66
N ARG A 193 -17.66 14.47 9.62
CA ARG A 193 -16.83 14.20 10.80
C ARG A 193 -16.07 15.45 11.20
N MET A 194 -15.88 15.62 12.50
CA MET A 194 -15.04 16.66 13.09
C MET A 194 -14.17 16.06 14.18
N ILE A 195 -13.07 16.75 14.47
CA ILE A 195 -12.15 16.40 15.54
C ILE A 195 -12.05 17.52 16.57
N VAL A 196 -11.85 17.10 17.82
CA VAL A 196 -11.61 17.98 18.96
C VAL A 196 -10.39 17.45 19.71
N ILE A 197 -9.49 18.34 20.10
CA ILE A 197 -8.35 18.00 20.94
C ILE A 197 -8.03 19.18 21.86
N GLN A 198 -7.73 18.92 23.12
CA GLN A 198 -7.27 19.96 24.04
C GLN A 198 -5.86 20.43 23.65
N LYS A 199 -5.65 21.74 23.57
CA LYS A 199 -4.34 22.29 23.22
C LYS A 199 -3.36 22.09 24.38
N PRO A 200 -2.14 21.60 24.12
CA PRO A 200 -1.15 21.39 25.18
C PRO A 200 -0.90 22.66 25.99
N ASN A 201 -0.88 22.53 27.32
CA ASN A 201 -0.64 23.64 28.25
C ASN A 201 -1.64 24.81 28.12
N SER A 202 -2.88 24.53 27.70
CA SER A 202 -3.93 25.53 27.52
C SER A 202 -5.30 24.95 27.88
N SER A 203 -6.24 25.83 28.26
CA SER A 203 -7.66 25.49 28.38
C SER A 203 -8.42 25.65 27.05
N ALA A 204 -7.71 25.92 25.95
CA ALA A 204 -8.30 26.06 24.63
C ALA A 204 -8.36 24.71 23.90
N TYR A 205 -9.30 24.60 22.96
CA TYR A 205 -9.48 23.41 22.13
C TYR A 205 -9.09 23.69 20.68
N GLY A 206 -8.47 22.72 20.04
CA GLY A 206 -8.41 22.62 18.59
C GLY A 206 -9.69 21.95 18.10
N VAL A 207 -10.49 22.67 17.33
CA VAL A 207 -11.75 22.18 16.76
C VAL A 207 -11.70 22.37 15.25
N GLY A 208 -12.00 21.33 14.48
CA GLY A 208 -12.00 21.39 13.03
C GLY A 208 -12.70 20.20 12.39
N MET A 209 -13.07 20.33 11.13
CA MET A 209 -13.56 19.23 10.32
C MET A 209 -12.47 18.19 10.12
N ASP A 210 -12.84 16.91 10.09
CA ASP A 210 -11.93 15.78 9.88
C ASP A 210 -11.58 15.60 8.38
N CYS A 211 -11.18 16.71 7.76
CA CYS A 211 -10.74 16.86 6.38
C CYS A 211 -9.76 18.05 6.21
N CYS A 212 -9.02 18.14 5.10
CA CYS A 212 -8.24 19.33 4.72
C CYS A 212 -8.35 19.71 3.24
N ASP A 213 -7.83 20.89 2.92
CA ASP A 213 -7.77 21.44 1.57
C ASP A 213 -6.95 20.60 0.58
N ILE A 214 -5.97 19.83 1.08
CA ILE A 214 -5.02 19.07 0.23
C ILE A 214 -5.44 17.61 0.08
N CYS A 215 -5.78 16.94 1.19
CA CYS A 215 -6.01 15.50 1.22
C CYS A 215 -7.50 15.11 1.19
N GLY A 216 -8.42 16.05 1.37
CA GLY A 216 -9.85 15.77 1.45
C GLY A 216 -10.24 15.12 2.79
N GLU A 217 -11.21 14.22 2.73
CA GLU A 217 -11.90 13.55 3.85
C GLU A 217 -11.15 12.36 4.46
N THR A 218 -9.84 12.27 4.25
CA THR A 218 -9.04 11.13 4.74
C THR A 218 -8.97 11.05 6.26
N GLY A 219 -9.20 12.18 6.92
CA GLY A 219 -9.20 12.35 8.37
C GLY A 219 -7.81 12.41 8.99
N TYR A 220 -7.82 12.47 10.33
CA TYR A 220 -6.63 12.56 11.18
C TYR A 220 -6.64 11.49 12.26
N TYR A 221 -5.46 11.01 12.65
CA TYR A 221 -5.32 10.05 13.74
C TYR A 221 -4.30 10.54 14.75
N GLU A 222 -4.43 10.07 15.99
CA GLU A 222 -3.44 10.33 17.03
C GLU A 222 -2.43 9.17 17.07
N LYS A 223 -1.15 9.51 17.13
CA LYS A 223 -0.08 8.55 17.37
C LYS A 223 1.02 9.21 18.20
N GLU A 224 1.40 8.58 19.30
CA GLU A 224 2.48 9.05 20.17
C GLU A 224 2.28 10.52 20.63
N GLY A 225 1.02 10.91 20.92
CA GLY A 225 0.66 12.27 21.34
C GLY A 225 0.70 13.32 20.22
N GLN A 226 0.79 12.90 18.97
CA GLN A 226 0.75 13.77 17.79
C GLN A 226 -0.50 13.52 16.97
N VAL A 227 -1.05 14.57 16.37
CA VAL A 227 -2.15 14.47 15.40
C VAL A 227 -1.55 14.41 13.99
N ILE A 228 -1.90 13.39 13.21
CA ILE A 228 -1.29 13.11 11.90
C ILE A 228 -2.38 12.99 10.84
N CYS A 229 -2.17 13.58 9.66
CA CYS A 229 -3.08 13.40 8.53
C CYS A 229 -2.97 11.97 7.98
N ASN A 230 -4.11 11.27 7.83
CA ASN A 230 -4.18 9.87 7.42
C ASN A 230 -3.64 9.58 6.00
N ARG A 231 -3.59 10.58 5.12
CA ARG A 231 -3.14 10.39 3.71
C ARG A 231 -1.70 10.82 3.45
N CYS A 232 -1.25 11.93 4.02
CA CYS A 232 0.07 12.49 3.71
C CYS A 232 1.10 12.37 4.84
N ASP A 233 0.70 11.79 5.99
CA ASP A 233 1.55 11.61 7.18
C ASP A 233 2.20 12.90 7.71
N VAL A 234 1.66 14.07 7.34
CA VAL A 234 2.11 15.33 7.91
C VAL A 234 1.59 15.42 9.35
N VAL A 235 2.53 15.65 10.27
CA VAL A 235 2.25 15.89 11.68
C VAL A 235 1.72 17.31 11.86
N MET A 236 0.54 17.42 12.47
CA MET A 236 -0.11 18.69 12.78
C MET A 236 0.44 19.27 14.08
N ASN A 237 0.65 20.58 14.09
CA ASN A 237 0.84 21.29 15.34
C ASN A 237 -0.53 21.42 16.02
N ILE A 238 -0.71 20.79 17.18
CA ILE A 238 -2.01 20.78 17.90
C ILE A 238 -2.47 22.22 18.21
N ASN A 239 -1.54 23.14 18.49
CA ASN A 239 -1.89 24.54 18.75
C ASN A 239 -2.48 25.26 17.54
N THR A 240 -2.17 24.80 16.32
CA THR A 240 -2.69 25.37 15.07
C THR A 240 -3.99 24.72 14.60
N ILE A 241 -4.47 23.66 15.24
CA ILE A 241 -5.80 23.10 14.92
C ILE A 241 -6.87 24.15 15.26
N GLY A 242 -7.76 24.41 14.29
CA GLY A 242 -8.72 25.52 14.31
C GLY A 242 -8.28 26.78 13.55
N PHE A 243 -7.10 26.78 12.92
CA PHE A 243 -6.63 27.85 12.02
C PHE A 243 -6.63 27.38 10.55
N LYS A 244 -6.61 28.32 9.59
CA LYS A 244 -6.64 27.96 8.15
C LYS A 244 -5.26 27.52 7.67
N GLY A 245 -5.22 26.56 6.73
CA GLY A 245 -4.08 26.35 5.85
C GLY A 245 -3.63 24.91 5.66
N GLY A 246 -3.27 24.56 4.41
CA GLY A 246 -2.53 23.36 4.07
C GLY A 246 -3.20 22.05 4.49
N CYS A 247 -2.45 21.22 5.23
CA CYS A 247 -2.96 19.96 5.77
C CYS A 247 -3.65 20.12 7.14
N ASN A 248 -3.83 21.34 7.64
CA ASN A 248 -4.53 21.55 8.90
C ASN A 248 -6.03 21.28 8.74
N PRO A 249 -6.73 20.77 9.77
CA PRO A 249 -8.18 20.55 9.74
C PRO A 249 -8.94 21.80 9.28
N LYS A 250 -9.88 21.63 8.35
CA LYS A 250 -10.75 22.72 7.88
C LYS A 250 -11.52 23.31 9.06
N ILE A 251 -11.63 24.64 9.12
CA ILE A 251 -12.24 25.33 10.27
C ILE A 251 -13.75 25.07 10.29
N VAL A 252 -14.29 24.69 11.44
CA VAL A 252 -15.73 24.73 11.69
C VAL A 252 -16.02 25.79 12.74
N ASP A 253 -17.09 26.57 12.55
CA ASP A 253 -17.50 27.52 13.57
C ASP A 253 -18.00 26.78 14.81
N TYR A 254 -17.62 27.28 15.99
CA TYR A 254 -18.05 26.73 17.26
C TYR A 254 -18.11 27.84 18.32
N HIS A 255 -18.87 27.58 19.37
CA HIS A 255 -18.95 28.45 20.54
C HIS A 255 -18.72 27.64 21.81
N ILE A 256 -18.10 28.25 22.80
CA ILE A 256 -17.93 27.65 24.12
C ILE A 256 -18.95 28.30 25.06
N LYS A 257 -19.80 27.48 25.68
CA LYS A 257 -20.80 27.95 26.65
C LYS A 257 -21.17 26.84 27.63
N ASP A 258 -21.35 27.20 28.89
CA ASP A 258 -21.91 26.31 29.93
C ASP A 258 -21.21 24.94 30.02
N GLY A 259 -19.87 24.91 29.87
CA GLY A 259 -19.07 23.68 29.92
C GLY A 259 -19.13 22.79 28.67
N HIS A 260 -19.63 23.33 27.55
CA HIS A 260 -19.75 22.62 26.29
C HIS A 260 -19.04 23.37 25.15
N ILE A 261 -18.49 22.60 24.21
CA ILE A 261 -18.18 23.05 22.85
C ILE A 261 -19.44 22.81 22.02
N ILE A 262 -20.03 23.88 21.52
CA ILE A 262 -21.27 23.88 20.74
C ILE A 262 -20.90 24.10 19.29
N VAL A 263 -21.19 23.13 18.43
CA VAL A 263 -20.89 23.18 17.00
C VAL A 263 -22.20 23.15 16.21
N PRO A 264 -22.59 24.27 15.55
CA PRO A 264 -23.78 24.29 14.72
C PRO A 264 -23.66 23.29 13.57
N ILE A 265 -24.70 22.49 13.34
CA ILE A 265 -24.76 21.55 12.21
C ILE A 265 -24.63 22.32 10.89
N GLN A 266 -25.23 23.51 10.81
CA GLN A 266 -25.13 24.37 9.64
C GLN A 266 -23.67 24.70 9.26
N SER A 267 -22.78 24.88 10.23
CA SER A 267 -21.35 25.13 9.98
C SER A 267 -20.64 23.89 9.44
N MET A 268 -21.06 22.69 9.86
CA MET A 268 -20.55 21.43 9.29
C MET A 268 -21.06 21.20 7.86
N LEU A 269 -22.33 21.52 7.59
CA LEU A 269 -22.97 21.32 6.29
C LEU A 269 -22.28 22.07 5.15
N GLN A 270 -21.56 23.16 5.43
CA GLN A 270 -20.75 23.89 4.45
C GLN A 270 -19.68 23.02 3.79
N TYR A 271 -19.25 21.96 4.47
CA TYR A 271 -18.20 21.04 4.01
C TYR A 271 -18.75 19.74 3.41
N LYS A 272 -20.06 19.66 3.16
CA LYS A 272 -20.70 18.43 2.67
C LYS A 272 -20.03 17.90 1.41
N ASP A 273 -19.62 18.78 0.50
CA ASP A 273 -18.96 18.39 -0.76
C ASP A 273 -17.57 17.79 -0.57
N ASP A 274 -16.87 18.13 0.52
CA ASP A 274 -15.58 17.52 0.85
C ASP A 274 -15.73 16.06 1.29
N PHE A 275 -16.88 15.69 1.88
CA PHE A 275 -17.16 14.34 2.36
C PHE A 275 -17.91 13.47 1.33
N LYS A 276 -18.23 14.01 0.14
CA LYS A 276 -18.96 13.29 -0.93
C LYS A 276 -18.10 12.35 -1.77
N ASN A 277 -16.76 12.43 -1.70
CA ASN A 277 -15.87 11.68 -2.59
C ASN A 277 -15.62 10.22 -2.20
N VAL A 278 -16.36 9.69 -1.23
CA VAL A 278 -16.24 8.29 -0.83
C VAL A 278 -16.92 7.39 -1.87
N ARG A 279 -16.09 6.69 -2.66
CA ARG A 279 -16.43 5.35 -3.17
C ARG A 279 -16.87 4.53 -1.97
N THR A 280 -18.13 4.12 -1.97
CA THR A 280 -18.70 3.14 -1.04
C THR A 280 -18.00 1.79 -1.20
N ASP A 281 -16.78 1.67 -0.69
CA ASP A 281 -16.12 0.39 -0.45
C ASP A 281 -16.22 0.10 1.06
N VAL A 282 -17.46 0.02 1.54
CA VAL A 282 -17.80 -0.57 2.84
C VAL A 282 -18.70 -1.76 2.54
N THR A 283 -18.06 -2.93 2.50
CA THR A 283 -18.61 -4.23 2.94
C THR A 283 -20.09 -4.49 2.63
N THR A 284 -20.33 -5.16 1.50
CA THR A 284 -21.34 -6.24 1.47
C THR A 284 -20.61 -7.57 1.66
N GLN A 285 -20.32 -7.90 2.91
CA GLN A 285 -20.44 -9.29 3.33
C GLN A 285 -21.93 -9.51 3.61
N GLN A 286 -22.62 -10.05 2.63
CA GLN A 286 -23.79 -10.90 2.81
C GLN A 286 -23.37 -12.33 2.47
#